data_AF-A0A1J8QHS3-F1
#
_entry.id   AF-A0A1J8QHS3-F1
#
_cell.length_a   1.000
_cell.length_b   1.000
_cell.length_c   1.000
_cell.angle_alpha   90.00
_cell.angle_beta   90.00
_cell.angle_gamma   90.00
#
_symmetry.space_group_name_H-M   'P 1'
#
loop_
_entity.id
_entity.type
_entity.pdbx_description
1 polymer ?
#
loop_
_entity_poly.entity_id
_entity_poly.type
_entity_poly.pdbx_seq_one_letter_code
_entity_poly.pdbx_strand_id
1 'polypeptide(L)'
;MHNQPDVPLPDNAASAVGKKRRHAEGPPPPPSPLPVVNPGQDDANVGNKLLKMIGWKEGSGLGTDGEGRVDSIQTNIYAQGVGLGASKGRELGKYSEGYTGYVHMAQDAARERFGS
;
A
#
# COMPACT_ATOMS: atom_id res chain seq x y z
N MET A 1 20.72 4.12 7.40
CA MET A 1 19.98 4.13 8.68
C MET A 1 18.59 3.59 8.39
N HIS A 2 18.19 2.57 9.12
CA HIS A 2 17.17 1.60 8.72
C HIS A 2 15.76 2.22 8.73
N ASN A 3 15.00 2.01 7.65
CA ASN A 3 13.60 2.42 7.47
C ASN A 3 12.62 1.72 8.44
N GLN A 4 13.07 1.30 9.63
CA GLN A 4 12.25 0.62 10.62
C GLN A 4 11.33 1.64 11.32
N PRO A 5 10.12 1.23 11.72
CA PRO A 5 9.25 2.07 12.54
C PRO A 5 9.93 2.41 13.88
N ASP A 6 9.71 3.65 14.35
CA ASP A 6 10.31 4.21 15.58
C ASP A 6 9.90 3.43 16.84
N VAL A 7 8.72 2.81 16.80
CA VAL A 7 8.24 1.92 17.86
C VAL A 7 8.46 0.47 17.42
N PRO A 8 9.41 -0.27 18.05
CA PRO A 8 9.51 -1.71 17.83
C PRO A 8 8.21 -2.37 18.30
N LEU A 9 7.57 -3.13 17.41
CA LEU A 9 6.41 -3.93 17.78
C LEU A 9 6.88 -5.05 18.73
N PRO A 10 6.15 -5.37 19.82
CA PRO A 10 6.54 -6.44 20.73
C PRO A 10 6.74 -7.76 19.97
N ASP A 11 7.93 -8.32 20.06
CA ASP A 11 8.25 -9.65 19.56
C ASP A 11 7.34 -10.66 20.25
N ASN A 12 6.44 -11.27 19.49
CA ASN A 12 5.77 -12.49 19.94
C ASN A 12 6.73 -13.68 19.81
N ALA A 13 7.84 -13.61 20.55
CA ALA A 13 8.87 -14.65 20.62
C ALA A 13 9.72 -14.55 21.91
N ALA A 14 9.10 -14.27 23.06
CA ALA A 14 9.72 -14.56 24.35
C ALA A 14 8.66 -14.75 25.44
N SER A 15 8.15 -15.97 25.58
CA SER A 15 7.56 -16.41 26.85
C SER A 15 8.27 -17.66 27.37
N ALA A 16 9.38 -17.42 28.05
CA ALA A 16 9.75 -18.17 29.25
C ALA A 16 10.12 -17.06 30.26
N VAL A 17 9.25 -16.65 31.18
CA VAL A 17 8.90 -17.39 32.39
C VAL A 17 7.51 -16.93 32.89
N GLY A 18 6.62 -17.89 33.15
CA GLY A 18 5.61 -17.79 34.21
C GLY A 18 4.34 -16.98 33.95
N LYS A 19 3.31 -17.62 33.37
CA LYS A 19 1.94 -17.78 33.93
C LYS A 19 1.01 -18.34 32.86
N LYS A 20 0.50 -19.57 33.08
CA LYS A 20 -0.75 -20.04 32.46
C LYS A 20 -1.82 -18.97 32.69
N ARG A 21 -2.50 -18.43 31.66
CA ARG A 21 -3.96 -18.19 31.58
C ARG A 21 -4.41 -17.84 30.15
N ARG A 22 -5.18 -18.76 29.57
CA ARG A 22 -6.33 -18.59 28.64
C ARG A 22 -6.07 -17.82 27.34
N HIS A 23 -6.09 -18.56 26.24
CA HIS A 23 -6.51 -18.07 24.94
C HIS A 23 -7.89 -17.42 25.12
N ALA A 24 -7.92 -16.09 25.21
CA ALA A 24 -9.10 -15.37 24.80
C ALA A 24 -8.99 -15.29 23.28
N GLU A 25 -9.97 -15.84 22.56
CA GLU A 25 -10.22 -15.41 21.19
C GLU A 25 -10.41 -13.89 21.27
N GLY A 26 -9.33 -13.15 21.00
CA GLY A 26 -9.42 -11.73 20.75
C GLY A 26 -10.39 -11.51 19.60
N PRO A 27 -11.02 -10.34 19.50
CA PRO A 27 -11.90 -10.02 18.39
C PRO A 27 -11.22 -10.45 17.09
N PRO A 28 -11.95 -11.06 16.14
CA PRO A 28 -11.36 -11.50 14.89
C PRO A 28 -10.53 -10.35 14.31
N PRO A 29 -9.33 -10.65 13.77
CA PRO A 29 -8.51 -9.61 13.16
C PRO A 29 -9.39 -8.80 12.21
N PRO A 30 -9.27 -7.46 12.20
CA PRO A 30 -10.08 -6.64 11.33
C PRO A 30 -9.98 -7.20 9.91
N PRO A 31 -11.10 -7.28 9.17
CA PRO A 31 -11.08 -7.80 7.81
C PRO A 31 -9.98 -7.06 7.05
N SER A 32 -9.18 -7.82 6.29
CA SER A 32 -8.16 -7.24 5.42
C SER A 32 -8.79 -6.06 4.65
N PRO A 33 -8.11 -4.90 4.55
CA PRO A 33 -8.65 -3.76 3.85
C PRO A 33 -9.13 -4.24 2.48
N LEU A 34 -10.37 -3.86 2.13
CA LEU A 34 -10.93 -4.19 0.83
C LEU A 34 -9.90 -3.78 -0.23
N PRO A 35 -9.72 -4.59 -1.30
CA PRO A 35 -8.86 -4.20 -2.40
C PRO A 35 -9.26 -2.79 -2.85
N VAL A 36 -8.27 -1.90 -2.99
CA VAL A 36 -8.51 -0.53 -3.45
C VAL A 36 -9.11 -0.62 -4.84
N VAL A 37 -10.42 -0.49 -4.94
CA VAL A 37 -11.15 -0.53 -6.21
C VAL A 37 -10.70 0.70 -7.00
N ASN A 38 -10.36 0.52 -8.27
CA ASN A 38 -10.05 1.65 -9.13
C ASN A 38 -11.24 2.62 -9.09
N PRO A 39 -11.06 3.92 -8.80
CA PRO A 39 -12.17 4.85 -8.64
C PRO A 39 -13.10 4.91 -9.86
N GLY A 40 -12.60 4.61 -11.07
CA GLY A 40 -13.41 4.53 -12.30
C GLY A 40 -14.31 3.29 -12.38
N GLN A 41 -14.07 2.29 -11.54
CA GLN A 41 -14.83 1.02 -11.45
C GLN A 41 -15.77 0.99 -10.25
N ASP A 42 -15.61 1.92 -9.31
CA ASP A 42 -16.48 2.03 -8.15
C ASP A 42 -17.79 2.75 -8.53
N ASP A 43 -18.87 1.99 -8.71
CA ASP A 43 -20.20 2.53 -9.00
C ASP A 43 -20.83 3.26 -7.82
N ALA A 44 -20.32 3.11 -6.58
CA ALA A 44 -20.76 3.91 -5.45
C ALA A 44 -20.12 5.31 -5.44
N ASN A 45 -19.00 5.49 -6.14
CA ASN A 45 -18.26 6.74 -6.19
C ASN A 45 -19.03 7.85 -6.93
N VAL A 46 -19.29 8.95 -6.24
CA VAL A 46 -20.03 10.10 -6.79
C VAL A 46 -19.29 10.72 -7.99
N GLY A 47 -17.96 10.81 -7.94
CA GLY A 47 -17.15 11.31 -9.04
C GLY A 47 -17.27 10.44 -10.29
N ASN A 48 -17.26 9.11 -10.13
CA ASN A 48 -17.47 8.17 -11.23
C ASN A 48 -18.84 8.37 -11.90
N LYS A 49 -19.90 8.50 -11.10
CA LYS A 49 -21.25 8.78 -11.61
C LYS A 49 -21.30 10.07 -12.44
N LEU A 50 -20.69 11.14 -11.94
CA LEU A 50 -20.65 12.43 -12.63
C LEU A 50 -19.88 12.32 -13.95
N LEU A 51 -18.73 11.62 -13.97
CA LEU A 51 -17.96 11.37 -15.19
C LEU A 51 -18.81 10.63 -16.23
N LYS A 52 -19.50 9.55 -15.83
CA LYS A 52 -20.42 8.82 -16.71
C LYS A 52 -21.54 9.71 -17.26
N MET A 53 -22.09 10.61 -16.45
CA MET A 53 -23.15 11.55 -16.86
C MET A 53 -22.69 12.56 -17.92
N ILE A 54 -21.43 13.00 -17.86
CA ILE A 54 -20.86 13.92 -18.87
C ILE A 54 -20.34 13.19 -20.12
N GLY A 55 -20.60 11.89 -20.23
CA GLY A 55 -20.26 11.09 -21.42
C GLY A 55 -18.88 10.42 -21.36
N TRP A 56 -18.15 10.54 -20.25
CA TRP A 56 -16.92 9.77 -20.04
C TRP A 56 -17.25 8.29 -19.86
N LYS A 57 -16.41 7.40 -20.40
CA LYS A 57 -16.60 5.95 -20.37
C LYS A 57 -15.44 5.30 -19.63
N GLU A 58 -15.75 4.22 -18.91
CA GLU A 58 -14.74 3.44 -18.21
C GLU A 58 -13.62 3.01 -19.17
N GLY A 59 -12.37 3.14 -18.72
CA GLY A 59 -11.18 2.79 -19.50
C GLY A 59 -10.84 3.79 -20.61
N SER A 60 -11.60 4.87 -20.80
CA SER A 60 -11.30 5.91 -21.79
C SER A 60 -10.50 7.05 -21.16
N GLY A 61 -9.55 7.60 -21.91
CA GLY A 61 -8.87 8.84 -21.53
C GLY A 61 -9.83 10.04 -21.52
N LEU A 62 -9.47 11.09 -20.78
CA LEU A 62 -10.16 12.38 -20.86
C LEU A 62 -9.60 13.20 -22.02
N GLY A 63 -10.42 14.02 -22.68
CA GLY A 63 -10.01 14.80 -23.85
C GLY A 63 -11.10 14.76 -24.92
N THR A 64 -10.94 15.53 -25.99
CA THR A 64 -11.93 15.53 -27.08
C THR A 64 -11.95 14.21 -27.83
N ASP A 65 -10.79 13.59 -27.98
CA ASP A 65 -10.60 12.33 -28.70
C ASP A 65 -10.25 11.17 -27.74
N GLY A 66 -10.31 11.42 -26.43
CA GLY A 66 -9.94 10.46 -25.39
C GLY A 66 -8.43 10.24 -25.27
N GLU A 67 -7.63 11.23 -25.68
CA GLU A 67 -6.17 11.20 -25.75
C GLU A 67 -5.47 11.29 -24.39
N GLY A 68 -6.19 11.69 -23.35
CA GLY A 68 -5.66 11.78 -22.00
C GLY A 68 -5.30 10.42 -21.41
N ARG A 69 -4.46 10.44 -20.38
CA ARG A 69 -4.03 9.22 -19.70
C ARG A 69 -5.20 8.56 -18.98
N VAL A 70 -5.26 7.23 -19.06
CA VAL A 70 -6.21 6.38 -18.31
C VAL A 70 -5.67 6.10 -16.90
N ASP A 71 -4.38 5.75 -16.81
CA ASP A 71 -3.74 5.43 -15.54
C ASP A 71 -3.17 6.67 -14.84
N SER A 72 -3.28 6.65 -13.51
CA SER A 72 -2.69 7.67 -12.65
C SER A 72 -1.16 7.72 -12.81
N ILE A 73 -0.59 8.88 -12.52
CA ILE A 73 0.86 9.05 -12.52
C ILE A 73 1.41 8.41 -11.26
N GLN A 74 2.21 7.36 -11.43
CA GLN A 74 2.95 6.74 -10.34
C GLN A 74 4.12 7.64 -9.95
N THR A 75 4.28 7.89 -8.66
CA THR A 75 5.38 8.69 -8.11
C THR A 75 6.16 7.87 -7.10
N ASN A 76 7.45 8.18 -6.98
CA ASN A 76 8.35 7.53 -6.03
C ASN A 76 8.74 8.54 -4.96
N ILE A 77 8.48 8.24 -3.68
CA ILE A 77 8.98 9.04 -2.56
C ILE A 77 10.39 8.58 -2.24
N TYR A 78 11.33 9.51 -2.28
CA TYR A 78 12.67 9.31 -1.79
C TYR A 78 12.77 9.71 -0.32
N ALA A 79 13.63 9.04 0.44
CA ALA A 79 13.95 9.47 1.79
C ALA A 79 14.60 10.86 1.75
N GLN A 80 14.28 11.72 2.73
CA GLN A 80 14.87 13.05 2.81
C GLN A 80 16.41 12.96 2.87
N GLY A 81 17.09 13.81 2.11
CA GLY A 81 18.57 13.90 2.10
C GLY A 81 19.29 12.96 1.14
N VAL A 82 18.58 12.16 0.33
CA VAL A 82 19.22 11.39 -0.74
C VAL A 82 19.42 12.24 -2.00
N GLY A 83 20.53 12.01 -2.71
CA GLY A 83 20.81 12.66 -3.99
C GLY A 83 19.95 12.12 -5.14
N LEU A 84 19.75 12.95 -6.17
CA LEU A 84 19.15 12.51 -7.42
C LEU A 84 19.97 11.34 -8.01
N GLY A 85 19.32 10.22 -8.33
CA GLY A 85 19.98 8.99 -8.77
C GLY A 85 20.28 7.97 -7.67
N ALA A 86 19.94 8.25 -6.41
CA ALA A 86 20.02 7.24 -5.35
C ALA A 86 19.10 6.04 -5.66
N SER A 87 19.65 4.84 -5.52
CA SER A 87 19.00 3.58 -5.87
C SER A 87 17.81 3.29 -4.95
N LYS A 88 16.60 3.59 -5.46
CA LYS A 88 15.24 3.32 -4.95
C LYS A 88 14.65 4.36 -4.00
N GLY A 89 13.73 5.15 -4.55
CA GLY A 89 12.59 5.69 -3.81
C GLY A 89 11.54 4.59 -3.58
N ARG A 90 10.69 4.78 -2.57
CA ARG A 90 9.51 3.94 -2.31
C ARG A 90 8.41 4.30 -3.29
N GLU A 91 7.87 3.31 -4.00
CA GLU A 91 6.68 3.50 -4.83
C GLU A 91 5.46 3.80 -3.94
N LEU A 92 4.74 4.87 -4.26
CA LEU A 92 3.51 5.22 -3.55
C LEU A 92 2.41 4.25 -3.98
N GLY A 93 1.71 3.68 -2.99
CA GLY A 93 0.57 2.79 -3.23
C GLY A 93 0.92 1.30 -3.39
N LYS A 94 2.19 0.92 -3.54
CA LYS A 94 2.59 -0.51 -3.59
C LYS A 94 2.46 -1.22 -2.25
N TYR A 95 2.70 -0.52 -1.15
CA TYR A 95 2.63 -1.07 0.20
C TYR A 95 1.59 -0.31 1.01
N SER A 96 0.80 -1.04 1.82
CA SER A 96 -0.15 -0.41 2.73
C SER A 96 0.57 0.47 3.76
N GLU A 97 -0.11 1.49 4.27
CA GLU A 97 0.45 2.30 5.36
C GLU A 97 0.54 1.47 6.66
N GLY A 98 1.60 1.68 7.45
CA GLY A 98 1.82 0.99 8.72
C GLY A 98 2.74 -0.23 8.69
N TYR A 99 2.70 -1.02 9.78
CA TYR A 99 3.64 -2.14 10.03
C TYR A 99 3.54 -3.25 8.98
N THR A 100 2.34 -3.60 8.56
CA THR A 100 2.09 -4.64 7.55
C THR A 100 2.81 -4.31 6.24
N GLY A 101 2.69 -3.07 5.75
CA GLY A 101 3.37 -2.63 4.54
C GLY A 101 4.89 -2.58 4.67
N TYR A 102 5.41 -2.23 5.86
CA TYR A 102 6.84 -2.30 6.13
C TYR A 102 7.38 -3.74 6.03
N VAL A 103 6.68 -4.71 6.61
CA VAL A 103 7.08 -6.13 6.55
C VAL A 103 7.09 -6.62 5.10
N HIS A 104 6.05 -6.31 4.33
CA HIS A 104 6.02 -6.64 2.90
C HIS A 104 7.17 -6.00 2.12
N MET A 105 7.47 -4.73 2.38
CA MET A 105 8.62 -4.06 1.76
C MET A 105 9.95 -4.72 2.13
N ALA A 106 10.13 -5.09 3.40
CA ALA A 106 11.35 -5.76 3.85
C ALA A 106 11.50 -7.16 3.23
N GLN A 107 10.40 -7.90 3.10
CA GLN A 107 10.36 -9.20 2.44
C GLN A 107 10.71 -9.09 0.95
N ASP A 108 10.10 -8.15 0.23
CA ASP A 108 10.37 -7.92 -1.19
C ASP A 108 11.82 -7.50 -1.41
N ALA A 109 12.33 -6.57 -0.60
CA ALA A 109 13.72 -6.12 -0.67
C ALA A 109 14.72 -7.27 -0.38
N ALA A 110 14.40 -8.16 0.56
CA ALA A 110 15.22 -9.34 0.83
C ALA A 110 15.17 -10.33 -0.34
N ARG A 111 13.99 -10.56 -0.92
CA ARG A 111 13.82 -11.46 -2.07
C ARG A 111 14.60 -10.99 -3.29
N GLU A 112 14.56 -9.70 -3.61
CA GLU A 112 15.35 -9.13 -4.72
C GLU A 112 16.87 -9.23 -4.49
N ARG A 113 17.31 -9.20 -3.23
CA ARG A 113 18.74 -9.24 -2.88
C ARG A 113 19.32 -10.65 -2.84
N PHE A 114 18.54 -11.62 -2.38
CA PHE A 114 19.01 -12.98 -2.09
C PHE A 114 18.39 -14.05 -2.99
N GLY A 115 17.41 -13.70 -3.83
CA GLY A 115 16.70 -14.64 -4.70
C GLY A 115 17.41 -14.88 -6.04
N SER A 116 18.71 -15.18 -6.01
CA SER A 116 19.42 -15.84 -7.12
C SER A 116 19.46 -17.35 -6.93
#